data_AF-A0A0K0LJP9-F1
#
_entry.id   AF-A0A0K0LJP9-F1
#
_cell.length_a   1.000
_cell.length_b   1.000
_cell.length_c   1.000
_cell.angle_alpha   90.00
_cell.angle_beta   90.00
_cell.angle_gamma   90.00
#
_symmetry.space_group_name_H-M   'P 1'
#
loop_
_entity.id
_entity.type
_entity.pdbx_description
1 polymer ?
#
loop_
_entity_poly.entity_id
_entity_poly.type
_entity_poly.pdbx_seq_one_letter_code
_entity_poly.pdbx_strand_id
1 'polypeptide(L)'
;RPSYVLSGAAMNVAYSNQDLETYLNAASLVSKEHPVVISKFLTEAKEIDVDAVAADGEILCMAVSEHVENAGVHSGDATLVTPPQDLNQETLETIKRITRDLAALL
;
A
#
# COMPACT_ATOMS: atom_id res chain seq x y z
N ARG A 1 2.21 -9.01 -6.75
CA ARG A 1 0.90 -8.44 -6.35
C ARG A 1 -0.04 -8.51 -7.54
N PRO A 2 -1.02 -9.42 -7.55
CA PRO A 2 -1.98 -9.54 -8.65
C PRO A 2 -2.87 -8.30 -8.74
N SER A 3 -3.29 -7.93 -9.95
CA SER A 3 -4.25 -6.83 -10.17
C SER A 3 -5.68 -7.25 -9.85
N TYR A 4 -6.51 -6.27 -9.44
CA TYR A 4 -7.94 -6.44 -9.08
C TYR A 4 -8.20 -7.39 -7.91
N VAL A 5 -7.24 -7.49 -6.99
CA VAL A 5 -7.39 -8.26 -5.75
C VAL A 5 -7.19 -7.34 -4.56
N LEU A 6 -8.05 -7.49 -3.55
CA LEU A 6 -7.95 -6.79 -2.26
C LEU A 6 -7.51 -7.75 -1.17
N SER A 7 -7.13 -7.21 -0.02
CA SER A 7 -6.80 -7.97 1.19
C SER A 7 -5.61 -8.93 1.07
N GLY A 8 -4.63 -8.59 0.24
CA GLY A 8 -3.40 -9.39 0.12
C GLY A 8 -3.59 -10.78 -0.50
N ALA A 9 -4.77 -11.12 -1.01
CA ALA A 9 -4.99 -12.45 -1.57
C ALA A 9 -4.03 -12.73 -2.75
N ALA A 10 -3.28 -13.83 -2.61
CA ALA A 10 -2.19 -14.21 -3.50
C ALA A 10 -1.03 -13.20 -3.63
N MET A 11 -0.85 -12.27 -2.67
CA MET A 11 0.37 -11.49 -2.52
C MET A 11 1.42 -12.29 -1.74
N ASN A 12 2.62 -12.39 -2.30
CA ASN A 12 3.72 -13.13 -1.68
C ASN A 12 5.03 -12.34 -1.81
N VAL A 13 5.95 -12.56 -0.87
CA VAL A 13 7.34 -12.10 -0.94
C VAL A 13 8.19 -13.25 -1.47
N ALA A 14 8.78 -13.06 -2.66
CA ALA A 14 9.68 -14.04 -3.25
C ALA A 14 11.11 -13.83 -2.72
N TYR A 15 11.71 -14.87 -2.14
CA TYR A 15 13.08 -14.86 -1.65
C TYR A 15 14.07 -15.54 -2.61
N SER A 16 13.55 -16.28 -3.59
CA SER A 16 14.31 -16.97 -4.62
C SER A 16 13.62 -16.92 -5.98
N ASN A 17 14.36 -17.25 -7.04
CA ASN A 17 13.79 -17.39 -8.39
C ASN A 17 12.71 -18.47 -8.46
N GLN A 18 12.83 -19.54 -7.66
CA GLN A 18 11.85 -20.61 -7.61
C GLN A 18 10.54 -20.15 -6.96
N ASP A 19 10.62 -19.34 -5.90
CA ASP A 19 9.45 -18.73 -5.28
C ASP A 19 8.72 -17.84 -6.28
N LEU A 20 9.48 -16.99 -7.00
CA LEU A 20 8.93 -16.09 -8.00
C LEU A 20 8.16 -16.85 -9.09
N GLU A 21 8.74 -17.90 -9.66
CA GLU A 21 8.09 -18.74 -10.67
C GLU A 21 6.81 -19.37 -10.12
N THR A 22 6.87 -19.93 -8.91
CA THR A 22 5.72 -20.55 -8.24
C THR A 22 4.58 -19.55 -8.04
N TYR A 23 4.89 -18.35 -7.55
CA TYR A 23 3.88 -17.32 -7.28
C TYR A 23 3.30 -16.71 -8.55
N LEU A 24 4.09 -16.53 -9.61
CA LEU A 24 3.58 -16.05 -10.89
C LEU A 24 2.63 -17.06 -11.53
N ASN A 25 2.95 -18.36 -11.47
CA ASN A 25 2.06 -19.41 -11.94
C ASN A 25 0.75 -19.41 -11.15
N ALA A 26 0.80 -19.31 -9.83
CA ALA A 26 -0.40 -19.24 -8.99
C ALA A 26 -1.25 -17.98 -9.27
N ALA A 27 -0.61 -16.81 -9.40
CA ALA A 27 -1.30 -15.57 -9.70
C ALA A 27 -1.99 -15.60 -11.09
N SER A 28 -1.39 -16.27 -12.07
CA SER A 28 -1.99 -16.44 -13.41
C SER A 28 -3.30 -17.23 -13.38
N LEU A 29 -3.51 -18.10 -12.38
CA LEU A 29 -4.76 -18.83 -12.20
C LEU A 29 -5.87 -17.96 -11.62
N VAL A 30 -5.51 -16.95 -10.83
CA VAL A 30 -6.46 -16.02 -10.18
C VAL A 30 -6.89 -14.92 -11.15
N SER A 31 -5.97 -14.40 -11.95
CA SER A 31 -6.24 -13.33 -12.90
C SER A 31 -5.44 -13.54 -14.19
N LYS A 32 -6.09 -14.11 -15.20
CA LYS A 32 -5.46 -14.41 -16.51
C LYS A 32 -5.29 -13.17 -17.39
N GLU A 33 -6.19 -12.19 -17.24
CA GLU A 33 -6.29 -11.04 -18.14
C GLU A 33 -5.55 -9.80 -17.63
N HIS A 34 -5.10 -9.80 -16.37
CA HIS A 34 -4.48 -8.63 -15.76
C HIS A 34 -3.04 -8.90 -15.32
N PRO A 35 -2.13 -7.93 -15.53
CA PRO A 35 -0.72 -8.11 -15.21
C PRO A 35 -0.48 -8.30 -13.72
N VAL A 36 0.60 -9.01 -13.37
CA VAL A 36 1.08 -9.09 -11.99
C VAL A 36 2.12 -7.99 -11.77
N VAL A 37 1.93 -7.17 -10.74
CA VAL A 37 2.91 -6.14 -10.35
C VAL A 37 3.97 -6.77 -9.45
N ILE A 38 5.24 -6.63 -9.84
CA ILE A 38 6.40 -7.00 -9.04
C ILE A 38 7.10 -5.72 -8.60
N SER A 39 7.46 -5.63 -7.32
CA SER A 39 8.16 -4.49 -6.75
C SER A 39 9.28 -4.97 -5.84
N LYS A 40 10.29 -4.12 -5.64
CA LYS A 40 11.28 -4.34 -4.59
C LYS A 40 10.58 -4.36 -3.22
N PHE A 41 10.90 -5.35 -2.41
CA PHE A 41 10.46 -5.41 -1.01
C PHE A 41 11.34 -4.46 -0.18
N LEU A 42 10.71 -3.61 0.62
CA LEU A 42 11.39 -2.66 1.50
C LEU A 42 11.32 -3.20 2.93
N THR A 43 12.46 -3.64 3.46
CA THR A 43 12.59 -4.09 4.84
C THR A 43 12.75 -2.91 5.78
N GLU A 44 12.25 -3.05 7.01
CA GLU A 44 12.35 -2.02 8.07
C GLU A 44 11.78 -0.64 7.65
N ALA A 45 10.81 -0.66 6.74
CA ALA A 45 10.07 0.52 6.35
C ALA A 45 8.81 0.64 7.21
N LYS A 46 8.45 1.87 7.59
CA LYS A 46 7.13 2.16 8.14
C LYS A 46 6.07 2.10 7.06
N GLU A 47 4.88 1.61 7.39
CA GLU A 47 3.70 1.64 6.52
C GLU A 47 2.71 2.68 7.03
N ILE A 48 2.19 3.53 6.13
CA ILE A 48 1.31 4.64 6.45
C ILE A 48 0.07 4.55 5.57
N ASP A 49 -1.10 4.53 6.23
CA ASP A 49 -2.40 4.56 5.56
C ASP A 49 -2.94 5.99 5.57
N VAL A 50 -3.50 6.41 4.44
CA VAL A 50 -4.05 7.75 4.25
C VAL A 50 -5.44 7.63 3.65
N ASP A 51 -6.44 7.89 4.49
CA ASP A 51 -7.84 7.99 4.07
C ASP A 51 -8.16 9.45 3.77
N ALA A 52 -8.76 9.72 2.61
CA ALA A 52 -9.18 11.06 2.25
C ALA A 52 -10.50 11.08 1.49
N VAL A 53 -11.30 12.12 1.72
CA VAL A 53 -12.48 12.44 0.94
C VAL A 53 -12.16 13.69 0.13
N ALA A 54 -12.43 13.64 -1.17
CA ALA A 54 -12.20 14.74 -2.09
C ALA A 54 -13.45 15.04 -2.93
N ALA A 55 -13.60 16.30 -3.32
CA ALA A 55 -14.60 16.74 -4.29
C ALA A 55 -13.93 17.75 -5.24
N ASP A 56 -14.17 17.61 -6.54
CA ASP A 56 -13.63 18.49 -7.58
C ASP A 56 -12.09 18.70 -7.49
N GLY A 57 -11.36 17.65 -7.13
CA GLY A 57 -9.90 17.68 -6.97
C GLY A 57 -9.40 18.27 -5.66
N GLU A 58 -10.28 18.72 -4.77
CA GLU A 58 -9.93 19.30 -3.47
C GLU A 58 -10.21 18.33 -2.31
N ILE A 59 -9.26 18.22 -1.37
CA ILE A 59 -9.40 17.38 -0.18
C ILE A 59 -10.33 18.06 0.84
N LEU A 60 -11.44 17.41 1.19
CA LEU A 60 -12.39 17.86 2.21
C LEU A 60 -11.99 17.41 3.61
N CYS A 61 -11.53 16.16 3.74
CA CYS A 61 -10.99 15.62 4.98
C CYS A 61 -9.93 14.56 4.71
N MET A 62 -9.00 14.42 5.64
CA MET A 62 -7.91 13.43 5.57
C MET A 62 -7.62 12.89 6.97
N ALA A 63 -7.44 11.58 7.07
CA ALA A 63 -6.89 10.90 8.23
C ALA A 63 -5.61 10.18 7.81
N VAL A 64 -4.53 10.42 8.56
CA VAL A 64 -3.26 9.71 8.38
C VAL A 64 -3.12 8.75 9.57
N SER A 65 -2.80 7.50 9.28
CA SER A 65 -2.66 6.43 10.26
C SER A 65 -1.30 5.77 10.11
N GLU A 66 -0.62 5.53 11.23
CA GLU A 66 0.65 4.81 11.27
C GLU A 66 0.41 3.36 11.68
N HIS A 67 1.02 2.42 10.95
CA HIS A 67 1.06 1.02 11.36
C HIS A 67 2.07 0.85 12.51
N VAL A 68 1.73 0.04 13.50
CA VAL A 68 2.67 -0.35 14.57
C VAL A 68 3.70 -1.33 14.01
N GLU A 69 3.27 -2.24 13.15
CA GLU A 69 4.12 -3.18 12.44
C GLU A 69 4.80 -2.53 11.22
N ASN A 70 5.96 -3.07 10.83
CA ASN A 70 6.66 -2.64 9.63
C ASN A 70 5.96 -3.11 8.35
N ALA A 71 6.26 -2.43 7.25
CA ALA A 71 5.76 -2.77 5.92
C ALA A 71 6.02 -4.24 5.57
N GLY A 72 4.97 -4.90 5.08
CA GLY A 72 4.96 -6.33 4.77
C GLY A 72 4.03 -7.15 5.66
N VAL A 73 3.57 -6.59 6.78
CA VAL A 73 2.33 -7.04 7.42
C VAL A 73 1.17 -6.41 6.65
N HIS A 74 0.18 -7.21 6.26
CA HIS A 74 -0.96 -6.70 5.53
C HIS A 74 -1.77 -5.72 6.40
N SER A 75 -2.20 -4.57 5.86
CA SER A 75 -2.88 -3.52 6.64
C SER A 75 -4.12 -3.99 7.39
N GLY A 76 -4.86 -4.97 6.84
CA GLY A 76 -6.02 -5.58 7.51
C GLY A 76 -5.68 -6.46 8.72
N ASP A 77 -4.42 -6.89 8.84
CA ASP A 77 -3.90 -7.66 9.97
C ASP A 77 -2.99 -6.81 10.88
N ALA A 78 -2.71 -5.55 10.49
CA ALA A 78 -1.84 -4.63 11.21
C ALA A 78 -2.61 -3.82 12.27
N THR A 79 -1.89 -3.40 13.31
CA THR A 79 -2.40 -2.46 14.31
C THR A 79 -2.16 -1.04 13.84
N LEU A 80 -3.19 -0.21 13.84
CA LEU A 80 -3.14 1.18 13.34
C LEU A 80 -3.28 2.18 14.49
N VAL A 81 -2.54 3.29 14.40
CA VAL A 81 -2.68 4.44 15.31
C VAL A 81 -2.96 5.71 14.52
N THR A 82 -4.02 6.42 14.92
CA THR A 82 -4.48 7.67 14.29
C THR A 82 -4.69 8.73 15.38
N PRO A 83 -3.99 9.88 15.35
CA PRO A 83 -2.98 10.31 14.36
C PRO A 83 -1.66 9.54 14.49
N PRO A 84 -0.76 9.60 13.48
CA PRO A 84 0.56 8.97 13.56
C PRO A 84 1.35 9.53 14.75
N GLN A 85 2.14 8.68 15.40
CA GLN A 85 2.87 9.04 16.62
C GLN A 85 4.34 9.35 16.34
N ASP A 86 4.94 8.70 15.35
CA ASP A 86 6.36 8.80 15.05
C ASP A 86 6.60 9.09 13.55
N LEU A 87 6.00 10.20 13.09
CA LEU A 87 6.27 10.82 11.81
C LEU A 87 6.77 12.25 12.01
N ASN A 88 7.85 12.59 11.31
CA ASN A 88 8.33 13.97 11.27
C ASN A 88 7.41 14.85 10.40
N GLN A 89 7.47 16.16 10.61
CA GLN A 89 6.62 17.11 9.90
C GLN A 89 6.84 17.10 8.39
N GLU A 90 8.08 16.93 7.92
CA GLU A 90 8.43 16.94 6.50
C GLU A 90 7.76 15.77 5.74
N THR A 91 7.79 14.58 6.32
CA THR A 91 7.11 13.39 5.79
C THR A 91 5.61 13.60 5.78
N LEU A 92 5.04 14.17 6.85
CA LEU A 92 3.61 14.45 6.92
C LEU A 92 3.15 15.47 5.86
N GLU A 93 3.93 16.53 5.62
CA GLU A 93 3.64 17.49 4.55
C GLU A 93 3.81 16.86 3.16
N THR A 94 4.77 15.95 2.99
CA THR A 94 4.95 15.18 1.75
C THR A 94 3.74 14.30 1.48
N ILE A 95 3.22 13.59 2.50
CA ILE A 95 1.99 12.80 2.41
C ILE A 95 0.83 13.68 1.96
N LYS A 96 0.57 14.80 2.65
CA LYS A 96 -0.52 15.73 2.30
C LYS A 96 -0.42 16.26 0.89
N ARG A 97 0.80 16.52 0.39
CA ARG A 97 1.03 16.97 -0.98
C ARG A 97 0.69 15.85 -1.98
N ILE A 98 1.23 14.65 -1.78
CA ILE A 98 0.95 13.49 -2.64
C ILE A 98 -0.55 13.21 -2.70
N THR A 99 -1.25 13.22 -1.56
CA THR A 99 -2.70 12.96 -1.53
C THR A 99 -3.50 14.02 -2.29
N ARG A 100 -3.10 15.30 -2.21
CA ARG A 100 -3.71 16.38 -3.02
C ARG A 100 -3.45 16.18 -4.51
N ASP A 101 -2.21 15.86 -4.88
CA ASP A 101 -1.81 15.61 -6.27
C ASP A 101 -2.62 14.43 -6.85
N LEU A 102 -2.84 13.37 -6.06
CA LEU A 102 -3.69 12.23 -6.46
C LEU A 102 -5.16 12.61 -6.62
N ALA A 103 -5.73 13.35 -5.68
CA ALA A 103 -7.13 13.78 -5.75
C ALA A 103 -7.40 14.68 -6.96
N ALA A 104 -6.44 15.50 -7.38
CA ALA A 104 -6.57 16.34 -8.57
C ALA A 104 -6.47 15.56 -9.90
N LEU A 105 -5.96 14.33 -9.88
CA LEU A 105 -5.77 13.49 -11.07
C LEU A 105 -6.88 12.45 -11.29
N LEU A 106 -7.60 12.06 -10.23
CA LEU A 106 -8.67 11.07 -10.24
C LEU A 106 -10.04 11.74 -10.47
#